data_AF-A0A4D9EDI9-F1
#
_entry.id   AF-A0A4D9EDI9-F1
#
_cell.length_a   1.000
_cell.length_b   1.000
_cell.length_c   1.000
_cell.angle_alpha   90.00
_cell.angle_beta   90.00
_cell.angle_gamma   90.00
#
_symmetry.space_group_name_H-M   'P 1'
#
loop_
_entity.id
_entity.type
_entity.pdbx_description
1 polymer ?
#
loop_
_entity_poly.entity_id
_entity_poly.type
_entity_poly.pdbx_seq_one_letter_code
_entity_poly.pdbx_strand_id
1 'polypeptide(L)'
;MDMLHAMGPETVVITSSDLQGSLGSDFLIALGSQRKTRADGTKVTQRIRMESPKVDADFVGTGDLFAAMLLAWTHKHPNNLKVACEKTVSAMQHVLQRTIKCAKAHAGKGNKPSPAQLELRMVQSKKDIENPEIIIKATEL
;
A
#
# COMPACT_ATOMS: atom_id res chain seq x y z
N MET A 1 7.51 -10.65 -11.48
CA MET A 1 6.52 -9.74 -12.11
C MET A 1 6.43 -9.92 -13.62
N ASP A 2 7.52 -10.26 -14.31
CA ASP A 2 7.51 -10.38 -15.79
C ASP A 2 6.55 -11.43 -16.33
N MET A 3 6.38 -12.56 -15.64
CA MET A 3 5.37 -13.56 -15.99
C MET A 3 3.95 -12.99 -15.94
N LEU A 4 3.61 -12.20 -14.91
CA LEU A 4 2.30 -11.57 -14.80
C LEU A 4 2.08 -10.55 -15.92
N HIS A 5 3.08 -9.74 -16.25
CA HIS A 5 2.98 -8.84 -17.40
C HIS A 5 2.79 -9.58 -18.73
N ALA A 6 3.40 -10.75 -18.91
CA ALA A 6 3.21 -11.58 -20.10
C ALA A 6 1.76 -12.10 -20.24
N MET A 7 0.99 -12.12 -19.15
CA MET A 7 -0.42 -12.48 -19.15
C MET A 7 -1.37 -11.32 -19.51
N GLY A 8 -0.87 -10.08 -19.66
CA GLY A 8 -1.68 -8.93 -20.07
C GLY A 8 -1.49 -7.64 -19.26
N PRO A 9 -1.51 -7.63 -17.91
CA PRO A 9 -1.52 -6.38 -17.15
C PRO A 9 -0.24 -5.56 -17.32
N GLU A 10 -0.41 -4.28 -17.65
CA GLU A 10 0.71 -3.34 -17.76
C GLU A 10 1.26 -2.90 -16.40
N THR A 11 0.39 -2.83 -15.38
CA THR A 11 0.77 -2.51 -14.00
C THR A 11 0.51 -3.72 -13.12
N VAL A 12 1.52 -4.15 -12.39
CA VAL A 12 1.47 -5.27 -11.44
C VAL A 12 1.97 -4.77 -10.10
N VAL A 13 1.21 -5.02 -9.03
CA VAL A 13 1.63 -4.72 -7.66
C VAL A 13 1.42 -5.96 -6.79
N ILE A 14 2.52 -6.44 -6.19
CA ILE A 14 2.46 -7.42 -5.10
C ILE A 14 2.36 -6.60 -3.82
N THR A 15 1.18 -6.59 -3.21
CA THR A 15 0.82 -5.65 -2.14
C THR A 15 1.56 -5.92 -0.83
N SER A 16 1.93 -7.17 -0.56
CA SER A 16 2.74 -7.59 0.59
C SER A 16 3.39 -8.95 0.32
N SER A 17 4.51 -9.21 0.99
CA SER A 17 5.23 -10.49 0.94
C SER A 17 6.17 -10.62 2.14
N ASP A 18 6.52 -11.86 2.48
CA ASP A 18 7.52 -12.21 3.52
C ASP A 18 8.96 -12.24 2.99
N LEU A 19 9.23 -11.54 1.88
CA LEU A 19 10.58 -11.36 1.39
C LEU A 19 11.42 -10.61 2.44
N GLN A 20 12.73 -10.92 2.51
CA GLN A 20 13.60 -10.29 3.51
C GLN A 20 13.82 -8.79 3.21
N GLY A 21 13.39 -7.97 4.17
CA GLY A 21 13.57 -6.52 4.24
C GLY A 21 14.97 -6.12 4.68
N SER A 22 15.41 -4.92 4.29
CA SER A 22 16.61 -4.32 4.92
C SER A 22 16.28 -3.80 6.33
N LEU A 23 15.00 -3.55 6.62
CA LEU A 23 14.53 -3.01 7.90
C LEU A 23 14.13 -4.09 8.93
N GLY A 24 14.29 -5.38 8.60
CA GLY A 24 14.00 -6.50 9.50
C GLY A 24 12.63 -7.16 9.30
N SER A 25 12.32 -8.14 10.16
CA SER A 25 11.14 -9.01 10.06
C SER A 25 9.80 -8.31 10.35
N ASP A 26 9.85 -7.14 10.96
CA ASP A 26 8.67 -6.35 11.36
C ASP A 26 8.13 -5.47 10.22
N PHE A 27 8.67 -5.65 9.00
CA PHE A 27 8.25 -4.94 7.80
C PHE A 27 7.68 -5.91 6.77
N LEU A 28 6.70 -5.43 6.01
CA LEU A 28 6.17 -6.08 4.82
C LEU A 28 6.79 -5.45 3.58
N ILE A 29 7.11 -6.29 2.59
CA ILE A 29 7.61 -5.84 1.30
C ILE A 29 6.48 -5.80 0.28
N ALA A 30 6.26 -4.62 -0.28
CA ALA A 30 5.46 -4.42 -1.48
C ALA A 30 6.37 -4.20 -2.70
N LEU A 31 6.00 -4.80 -3.83
CA LEU A 31 6.71 -4.65 -5.10
C LEU A 31 5.74 -4.11 -6.16
N GLY A 32 6.19 -3.12 -6.92
CA GLY A 32 5.43 -2.58 -8.04
C GLY A 32 6.24 -2.66 -9.33
N SER A 33 5.58 -2.98 -10.44
CA SER A 33 6.14 -2.83 -11.78
C SER A 33 5.10 -2.30 -12.75
N GLN A 34 5.50 -1.31 -13.54
CA GLN A 34 4.69 -0.74 -14.60
C GLN A 34 5.48 -0.75 -15.91
N ARG A 35 4.87 -1.34 -16.94
CA ARG A 35 5.37 -1.31 -18.32
C ARG A 35 4.54 -0.32 -19.12
N LYS A 36 5.20 0.54 -19.88
CA LYS A 36 4.54 1.45 -20.81
C LYS A 36 5.24 1.47 -22.15
N THR A 37 4.47 1.67 -23.20
CA THR A 37 5.00 1.98 -24.53
C THR A 37 4.84 3.48 -24.74
N ARG A 38 5.95 4.19 -24.99
CA ARG A 38 5.95 5.60 -25.34
C ARG A 38 5.42 5.80 -26.76
N ALA A 39 5.08 7.05 -27.11
CA ALA A 39 4.59 7.40 -28.44
C ALA A 39 5.59 7.06 -29.56
N ASP A 40 6.88 7.05 -29.25
CA ASP A 40 7.97 6.65 -30.17
C ASP A 40 8.14 5.12 -30.29
N GLY A 41 7.29 4.32 -29.65
CA GLY A 41 7.36 2.86 -29.62
C GLY A 41 8.32 2.29 -28.57
N THR A 42 9.06 3.13 -27.84
CA THR A 42 10.00 2.69 -26.81
C THR A 42 9.25 2.09 -25.62
N LYS A 43 9.63 0.87 -25.22
CA LYS A 43 9.12 0.24 -24.01
C LYS A 43 9.93 0.66 -22.79
N VAL A 44 9.25 1.20 -21.78
CA VAL A 44 9.84 1.59 -20.50
C VAL A 44 9.24 0.72 -19.41
N THR A 45 10.10 0.27 -18.50
CA THR A 45 9.68 -0.48 -17.31
C THR A 45 10.14 0.30 -16.07
N GLN A 46 9.21 0.66 -15.21
CA GLN A 46 9.51 1.14 -13.86
C GLN A 46 9.31 -0.02 -12.88
N ARG A 47 10.25 -0.20 -11.95
CA ARG A 47 10.13 -1.15 -10.85
C ARG A 47 10.45 -0.47 -9.54
N ILE A 48 9.67 -0.79 -8.52
CA ILE A 48 9.80 -0.20 -7.20
C ILE A 48 9.66 -1.26 -6.11
N ARG A 49 10.31 -1.00 -4.99
CA ARG A 49 10.18 -1.72 -3.72
C ARG A 49 9.78 -0.75 -2.63
N MET A 50 8.86 -1.15 -1.76
CA MET A 50 8.50 -0.41 -0.55
C MET A 50 8.53 -1.35 0.65
N GLU A 51 9.02 -0.83 1.77
CA GLU A 51 9.00 -1.52 3.05
C GLU A 51 8.10 -0.73 3.99
N SER A 52 7.08 -1.38 4.54
CA SER A 52 6.13 -0.74 5.46
C SER A 52 5.99 -1.55 6.74
N PRO A 53 5.90 -0.90 7.92
CA PRO A 53 5.85 -1.61 9.18
C PRO A 53 4.57 -2.45 9.28
N LYS A 54 4.71 -3.66 9.80
CA LYS A 54 3.59 -4.51 10.19
C LYS A 54 2.81 -3.83 11.29
N VAL A 55 1.49 -3.94 11.22
CA VAL A 55 0.60 -3.59 12.33
C VAL A 55 0.13 -4.90 12.93
N ASP A 56 0.38 -5.10 14.22
CA ASP A 56 0.05 -6.34 14.95
C ASP A 56 -1.47 -6.46 15.18
N ALA A 57 -2.19 -6.75 14.09
CA ALA A 57 -3.60 -7.08 14.04
C ALA A 57 -3.99 -7.59 12.63
N ASP A 58 -4.99 -8.47 12.58
CA ASP A 58 -5.56 -8.96 11.33
C ASP A 58 -6.73 -8.09 10.90
N PHE A 59 -6.50 -7.24 9.89
CA PHE A 59 -7.53 -6.37 9.32
C PHE A 59 -8.19 -7.02 8.11
N VAL A 60 -9.49 -6.76 7.94
CA VAL A 60 -10.26 -7.14 6.74
C VAL A 60 -10.52 -5.89 5.89
N GLY A 61 -10.60 -6.05 4.57
CA GLY A 61 -10.88 -4.95 3.63
C GLY A 61 -9.69 -4.08 3.23
N THR A 62 -8.48 -4.38 3.73
CA THR A 62 -7.26 -3.62 3.41
C THR A 62 -6.85 -3.75 1.95
N GLY A 63 -7.02 -4.93 1.35
CA GLY A 63 -6.79 -5.17 -0.08
C GLY A 63 -7.73 -4.35 -0.97
N ASP A 64 -9.02 -4.29 -0.60
CA ASP A 64 -10.03 -3.53 -1.33
C ASP A 64 -9.72 -2.02 -1.29
N LEU A 65 -9.39 -1.50 -0.11
CA LEU A 65 -8.98 -0.12 0.07
C LEU A 65 -7.69 0.19 -0.71
N PHE A 66 -6.70 -0.70 -0.65
CA PHE A 66 -5.45 -0.54 -1.38
C PHE A 66 -5.70 -0.43 -2.89
N ALA A 67 -6.47 -1.36 -3.46
CA ALA A 67 -6.77 -1.37 -4.89
C ALA A 67 -7.54 -0.10 -5.33
N ALA A 68 -8.53 0.34 -4.54
CA ALA A 68 -9.29 1.56 -4.81
C ALA A 68 -8.41 2.82 -4.80
N MET A 69 -7.51 2.95 -3.81
CA MET A 69 -6.58 4.08 -3.75
C MET A 69 -5.51 4.01 -4.84
N LEU A 70 -4.99 2.81 -5.15
CA LEU A 70 -4.04 2.62 -6.24
C LEU A 70 -4.65 3.06 -7.57
N LEU A 71 -5.91 2.72 -7.83
CA LEU A 71 -6.65 3.18 -9.02
C LEU A 71 -6.68 4.72 -9.09
N ALA A 72 -7.05 5.40 -7.99
CA ALA A 72 -7.11 6.86 -7.96
C ALA A 72 -5.73 7.50 -8.19
N TRP A 73 -4.68 6.97 -7.56
CA TRP A 73 -3.34 7.54 -7.63
C TRP A 73 -2.60 7.21 -8.92
N THR A 74 -2.82 6.03 -9.51
CA THR A 74 -2.31 5.72 -10.86
C THR A 74 -3.05 6.51 -11.93
N HIS A 75 -4.33 6.85 -11.74
CA HIS A 75 -5.02 7.80 -12.60
C HIS A 75 -4.41 9.21 -12.53
N LYS A 76 -4.12 9.72 -11.32
CA LYS A 76 -3.46 11.03 -11.13
C LYS A 76 -1.99 11.05 -11.56
N HIS A 77 -1.30 9.93 -11.46
CA HIS A 77 0.13 9.80 -11.76
C HIS A 77 0.37 8.65 -12.75
N PRO A 78 -0.13 8.76 -13.99
CA PRO A 78 -0.16 7.63 -14.92
C PRO A 78 1.23 7.09 -15.23
N ASN A 79 2.25 7.94 -15.28
CA ASN A 79 3.63 7.57 -15.65
C ASN A 79 4.58 7.54 -14.46
N ASN A 80 4.06 7.51 -13.22
CA ASN A 80 4.88 7.54 -12.02
C ASN A 80 4.30 6.59 -10.97
N LEU A 81 4.54 5.30 -11.19
CA LEU A 81 4.11 4.24 -10.28
C LEU A 81 4.70 4.44 -8.89
N LYS A 82 5.94 4.94 -8.81
CA LYS A 82 6.59 5.30 -7.55
C LYS A 82 5.71 6.21 -6.69
N VAL A 83 5.32 7.37 -7.20
CA VAL A 83 4.49 8.33 -6.45
C VAL A 83 3.10 7.76 -6.18
N ALA A 84 2.51 7.04 -7.13
CA ALA A 84 1.19 6.44 -6.93
C ALA A 84 1.18 5.44 -5.77
N CYS A 85 2.20 4.58 -5.70
CA CYS A 85 2.32 3.59 -4.64
C CYS A 85 2.75 4.21 -3.31
N GLU A 86 3.67 5.19 -3.29
CA GLU A 86 4.05 5.92 -2.06
C GLU A 86 2.82 6.56 -1.40
N LYS A 87 1.96 7.21 -2.18
CA LYS A 87 0.69 7.78 -1.68
C LYS A 87 -0.27 6.71 -1.18
N THR A 88 -0.44 5.63 -1.94
CA THR A 88 -1.35 4.53 -1.60
C THR A 88 -0.92 3.86 -0.29
N VAL A 89 0.35 3.46 -0.17
CA VAL A 89 0.86 2.76 1.02
C VAL A 89 0.90 3.70 2.23
N SER A 90 1.22 4.99 2.04
CA SER A 90 1.19 5.96 3.13
C SER A 90 -0.23 6.19 3.66
N ALA A 91 -1.22 6.34 2.77
CA ALA A 91 -2.63 6.42 3.17
C ALA A 91 -3.09 5.17 3.93
N MET A 92 -2.71 3.98 3.44
CA MET A 92 -2.97 2.71 4.15
C MET A 92 -2.39 2.72 5.56
N GLN A 93 -1.13 3.12 5.72
CA GLN A 93 -0.48 3.18 7.04
C GLN A 93 -1.21 4.16 7.98
N HIS A 94 -1.62 5.34 7.51
CA HIS A 94 -2.42 6.27 8.32
C HIS A 94 -3.76 5.66 8.77
N VAL A 95 -4.48 4.98 7.87
CA VAL A 95 -5.76 4.32 8.18
C VAL A 95 -5.54 3.20 9.21
N LEU A 96 -4.54 2.34 9.02
CA LEU A 96 -4.26 1.22 9.90
C LEU A 96 -3.81 1.67 11.30
N GLN A 97 -2.93 2.68 11.38
CA GLN A 97 -2.49 3.24 12.65
C GLN A 97 -3.63 3.89 13.43
N ARG A 98 -4.53 4.63 12.75
CA ARG A 98 -5.73 5.18 13.38
C ARG A 98 -6.65 4.07 13.86
N THR A 99 -6.81 3.02 13.06
CA THR A 99 -7.69 1.89 13.37
C THR A 99 -7.19 1.13 14.59
N ILE A 100 -5.92 0.72 14.63
CA ILE A 100 -5.38 -0.05 15.75
C ILE A 100 -5.35 0.76 17.05
N LYS A 101 -5.05 2.07 16.98
CA LYS A 101 -5.07 2.96 18.15
C LYS A 101 -6.48 3.01 18.75
N CYS A 102 -7.49 3.18 17.91
CA CYS A 102 -8.89 3.20 18.33
C CYS A 102 -9.31 1.83 18.90
N ALA A 103 -8.97 0.75 18.20
CA ALA A 103 -9.31 -0.61 18.60
C ALA A 103 -8.72 -0.99 19.97
N LYS A 104 -7.43 -0.70 20.21
CA LYS A 104 -6.76 -0.94 21.50
C LYS A 104 -7.39 -0.12 22.64
N ALA A 105 -7.79 1.12 22.38
CA ALA A 105 -8.48 1.94 23.37
C ALA A 105 -9.83 1.36 23.78
N HIS A 106 -10.59 0.78 22.83
CA HIS A 106 -11.88 0.15 23.10
C HIS A 106 -11.75 -1.24 23.74
N ALA A 107 -10.71 -2.01 23.38
CA ALA A 107 -10.46 -3.32 23.95
C ALA A 107 -10.05 -3.27 25.43
N GLY A 108 -9.38 -2.19 25.84
CA GLY A 108 -8.82 -2.04 27.18
C GLY A 108 -7.40 -2.62 27.31
N LYS A 109 -6.70 -2.23 28.38
CA LYS A 109 -5.28 -2.57 28.57
C LYS A 109 -5.08 -4.08 28.69
N GLY A 110 -4.19 -4.65 27.87
CA GLY A 110 -3.84 -6.08 27.88
C GLY A 110 -4.77 -6.96 27.04
N ASN A 111 -5.86 -6.42 26.51
CA ASN A 111 -6.79 -7.18 25.67
C ASN A 111 -6.44 -7.02 24.19
N LYS A 112 -6.60 -8.11 23.43
CA LYS A 112 -6.57 -8.06 21.97
C LYS A 112 -7.90 -7.49 21.45
N PRO A 113 -7.88 -6.54 20.50
CA PRO A 113 -9.11 -6.04 19.91
C PRO A 113 -9.88 -7.11 19.16
N SER A 114 -11.21 -7.04 19.21
CA SER A 114 -12.09 -7.92 18.42
C SER A 114 -12.17 -7.47 16.96
N PRO A 115 -12.61 -8.33 16.02
CA PRO A 115 -12.81 -7.95 14.62
C PRO A 115 -13.69 -6.70 14.46
N ALA A 116 -14.78 -6.59 15.22
CA ALA A 116 -15.66 -5.42 15.20
C ALA A 116 -14.97 -4.12 15.66
N GLN A 117 -13.97 -4.22 16.55
CA GLN A 117 -13.18 -3.06 16.98
C GLN A 117 -12.12 -2.66 15.94
N LEU A 118 -11.68 -3.63 15.11
CA LEU A 118 -10.69 -3.48 14.03
C LEU A 118 -11.29 -3.02 12.70
N GLU A 119 -12.60 -2.76 12.64
CA GLU A 119 -13.22 -2.13 11.48
C GLU A 119 -12.48 -0.83 11.10
N LEU A 120 -12.13 -0.74 9.81
CA LEU A 120 -11.29 0.34 9.29
C LEU A 120 -11.92 1.70 9.59
N ARG A 121 -11.13 2.62 10.15
CA ARG A 121 -11.58 3.97 10.51
C ARG A 121 -11.64 4.90 9.30
N MET A 122 -12.46 4.53 8.32
CA MET A 122 -12.54 5.16 7.01
C MET A 122 -12.93 6.64 7.08
N VAL A 123 -14.08 6.94 7.68
CA VAL A 123 -14.61 8.32 7.78
C VAL A 123 -13.64 9.23 8.52
N GLN A 124 -13.05 8.72 9.60
CA GLN A 124 -12.08 9.46 10.41
C GLN A 124 -10.74 9.67 9.69
N SER A 125 -10.47 8.88 8.64
CA SER A 125 -9.25 8.94 7.82
C SER A 125 -9.43 9.72 6.53
N LYS A 126 -10.56 10.44 6.35
CA LYS A 126 -10.86 11.17 5.11
C LYS A 126 -9.70 12.06 4.64
N LYS A 127 -9.11 12.85 5.54
CA LYS A 127 -8.02 13.78 5.20
C LYS A 127 -6.77 13.04 4.70
N ASP A 128 -6.43 11.91 5.31
CA ASP A 128 -5.26 11.13 4.93
C ASP A 128 -5.49 10.37 3.61
N ILE A 129 -6.75 10.05 3.29
CA ILE A 129 -7.11 9.48 1.98
C ILE A 129 -7.05 10.56 0.89
N GLU A 130 -7.56 11.77 1.18
CA GLU A 130 -7.58 12.90 0.24
C GLU A 130 -6.16 13.39 -0.09
N ASN A 131 -5.30 13.54 0.93
CA ASN A 131 -3.94 14.02 0.77
C ASN A 131 -2.99 13.39 1.81
N PRO A 132 -2.51 12.15 1.57
CA PRO A 132 -1.63 11.47 2.52
C PRO A 132 -0.27 12.14 2.60
N GLU A 133 0.21 12.38 3.83
CA GLU A 133 1.62 12.62 4.08
C GLU A 133 2.42 11.37 3.70
N ILE A 134 3.51 11.55 2.93
CA ILE A 134 4.35 10.44 2.47
C ILE A 134 5.28 9.99 3.58
N ILE A 135 4.90 8.90 4.24
CA ILE A 135 5.68 8.29 5.33
C ILE A 135 6.39 7.01 4.89
N ILE A 136 5.95 6.41 3.77
CA ILE A 136 6.62 5.26 3.14
C ILE A 136 7.23 5.72 1.81
N LYS A 137 8.54 5.55 1.67
CA LYS A 137 9.27 5.85 0.44
C LYS A 137 9.58 4.58 -0.33
N ALA A 138 9.44 4.65 -1.64
CA ALA A 138 9.81 3.55 -2.52
C ALA A 138 11.25 3.72 -3.03
N THR A 139 11.94 2.61 -3.16
CA THR A 139 13.26 2.50 -3.82
C THR A 139 13.04 1.99 -5.24
N GLU A 140 13.70 2.59 -6.23
CA GLU A 140 13.70 2.09 -7.60
C GLU A 140 14.59 0.84 -7.70
N LEU A 141 14.16 -0.14 -8.51
CA LEU A 141 14.84 -1.42 -8.73
C LEU A 141 15.34 -1.57 -10.16
#